data_AF-A0A2T9I1L4-F1
#
_entry.id   AF-A0A2T9I1L4-F1
#
_cell.length_a   1.000
_cell.length_b   1.000
_cell.length_c   1.000
_cell.angle_alpha   90.00
_cell.angle_beta   90.00
_cell.angle_gamma   90.00
#
_symmetry.space_group_name_H-M   'P 1'
#
loop_
_entity.id
_entity.type
_entity.pdbx_description
1 polymer ?
#
loop_
_entity_poly.entity_id
_entity_poly.type
_entity_poly.pdbx_seq_one_letter_code
_entity_poly.pdbx_strand_id
1 'polypeptide(L)'
;MHAFVLFSSSFNIFMKYLGKSHLRDECMSVGIVTFFKYTQLGFYRYGNDDYCEPLEMDTLLSSLHVWFQDRISLEDTLLWDDETPGYSHRKKVYLKAIEKDEETGEYILVLWRAVGSGDGVYGIKADARLDDNTLYDANNAAAGDRVIWGEASYYWFIPSKNLFASIRFSNSIADTNLMNLFFRDFVCLHADFREKRREIKEGSTGSYTKITFPAQQAGETGNLWFRISSKQYTKLTTRADLGAIARDITHFVKREVIAARDVNQSDWTRFFGRLPFVSAEVTKDTRKVEVNIEAKPTAEELQQIFEQYAEDYNGGLDGWRNLGFRKEGVGGICWLNSFVVKNVLPIDDTTGGGVDETGHYTAQRLFTALQFKRDGLLAPFGVGAEEATAPQAIQELP
;
A
#
# COMPACT_ATOMS: atom_id res chain seq x y z
N MET A 1 37.22 -25.43 64.45
CA MET A 1 37.02 -23.96 64.42
C MET A 1 36.15 -23.67 63.22
N HIS A 2 34.86 -23.34 63.41
CA HIS A 2 33.80 -23.20 62.36
C HIS A 2 33.55 -24.48 61.52
N ALA A 3 32.34 -25.06 61.48
CA ALA A 3 31.08 -24.62 60.87
C ALA A 3 31.13 -24.63 59.32
N PHE A 4 30.19 -25.22 58.57
CA PHE A 4 28.90 -25.90 58.86
C PHE A 4 28.69 -27.00 57.76
N VAL A 5 27.98 -28.15 57.89
CA VAL A 5 26.85 -28.63 58.72
C VAL A 5 25.50 -28.02 58.32
N LEU A 6 24.43 -28.74 57.93
CA LEU A 6 24.17 -30.12 57.46
C LEU A 6 22.91 -30.04 56.53
N PHE A 7 22.45 -31.18 55.99
CA PHE A 7 21.06 -31.56 55.55
C PHE A 7 19.96 -30.46 55.54
N SER A 8 19.06 -30.32 54.56
CA SER A 8 18.22 -31.36 53.92
C SER A 8 17.58 -30.79 52.62
N SER A 9 17.55 -31.46 51.46
CA SER A 9 16.77 -32.67 51.13
C SER A 9 15.24 -32.57 51.30
N SER A 10 14.62 -31.41 51.04
CA SER A 10 13.16 -31.32 50.82
C SER A 10 12.66 -30.27 49.80
N PHE A 11 13.38 -29.17 49.54
CA PHE A 11 12.80 -28.03 48.79
C PHE A 11 12.86 -28.13 47.26
N ASN A 12 13.75 -28.96 46.70
CA ASN A 12 14.08 -28.97 45.25
C ASN A 12 13.19 -29.86 44.35
N ILE A 13 12.03 -30.32 44.84
CA ILE A 13 11.10 -31.17 44.07
C ILE A 13 9.83 -30.44 43.63
N PHE A 14 9.50 -29.28 44.24
CA PHE A 14 8.29 -28.52 43.87
C PHE A 14 8.50 -27.55 42.70
N MET A 15 9.70 -26.99 42.54
CA MET A 15 10.07 -26.08 41.44
C MET A 15 10.39 -26.82 40.12
N LYS A 16 9.55 -27.78 39.73
CA LYS A 16 9.65 -28.50 38.45
C LYS A 16 8.31 -28.75 37.73
N TYR A 17 7.19 -28.26 38.27
CA TYR A 17 5.84 -28.51 37.74
C TYR A 17 5.00 -27.26 37.43
N LEU A 18 5.53 -26.06 37.65
CA LEU A 18 4.95 -24.77 37.24
C LEU A 18 6.04 -23.97 36.54
N GLY A 19 5.87 -23.66 35.23
CA GLY A 19 6.88 -22.93 34.45
C GLY A 19 7.06 -23.32 32.97
N LYS A 20 6.30 -24.28 32.44
CA LYS A 20 6.14 -24.48 30.98
C LYS A 20 4.68 -24.75 30.61
N SER A 21 3.84 -23.73 30.80
CA SER A 21 2.61 -23.60 30.02
C SER A 21 3.02 -23.44 28.56
N HIS A 22 2.85 -24.50 27.76
CA HIS A 22 3.24 -24.54 26.36
C HIS A 22 2.22 -23.76 25.52
N LEU A 23 2.27 -22.43 25.64
CA LEU A 23 1.87 -21.58 24.53
C LEU A 23 2.75 -22.00 23.35
N ARG A 24 2.08 -22.44 22.28
CA ARG A 24 2.68 -22.36 20.95
C ARG A 24 2.64 -20.88 20.62
N ASP A 25 3.78 -20.28 20.34
CA ASP A 25 3.78 -19.05 19.56
C ASP A 25 3.22 -19.44 18.19
N GLU A 26 1.98 -19.04 17.91
CA GLU A 26 1.35 -19.27 16.62
C GLU A 26 2.16 -18.46 15.60
N CYS A 27 2.89 -19.15 14.73
CA CYS A 27 3.72 -18.52 13.72
C CYS A 27 2.78 -17.93 12.67
N MET A 28 2.50 -16.63 12.85
CA MET A 28 1.45 -15.89 12.18
C MET A 28 2.02 -14.56 11.68
N SER A 29 2.59 -14.59 10.49
CA SER A 29 3.13 -13.40 9.82
C SER A 29 2.00 -12.46 9.38
N VAL A 30 2.22 -11.15 9.53
CA VAL A 30 1.16 -10.14 9.33
C VAL A 30 1.56 -9.14 8.24
N GLY A 31 0.87 -9.19 7.10
CA GLY A 31 1.00 -8.23 6.02
C GLY A 31 0.13 -6.98 6.27
N ILE A 32 0.71 -5.79 6.16
CA ILE A 32 -0.04 -4.52 6.17
C ILE A 32 -0.61 -4.27 4.78
N VAL A 33 -1.93 -4.17 4.66
CA VAL A 33 -2.65 -3.99 3.39
C VAL A 33 -3.00 -2.52 3.19
N THR A 34 -2.46 -1.89 2.14
CA THR A 34 -2.71 -0.49 1.79
C THR A 34 -3.38 -0.41 0.43
N PHE A 35 -4.58 0.18 0.34
CA PHE A 35 -5.34 0.31 -0.91
C PHE A 35 -4.97 1.56 -1.71
N PHE A 36 -5.10 1.46 -3.04
CA PHE A 36 -4.78 2.49 -4.03
C PHE A 36 -5.83 2.50 -5.14
N LYS A 37 -6.09 3.69 -5.69
CA LYS A 37 -6.84 3.88 -6.95
C LYS A 37 -5.91 4.49 -8.00
N TYR A 38 -6.10 4.12 -9.26
CA TYR A 38 -5.41 4.78 -10.36
C TYR A 38 -5.96 6.20 -10.57
N THR A 39 -5.08 7.15 -10.81
CA THR A 39 -5.41 8.52 -11.22
C THR A 39 -5.14 8.75 -12.69
N GLN A 40 -4.24 7.97 -13.30
CA GLN A 40 -4.04 7.89 -14.75
C GLN A 40 -3.77 6.43 -15.10
N LEU A 41 -4.37 5.95 -16.18
CA LEU A 41 -4.11 4.61 -16.75
C LEU A 41 -4.59 4.63 -18.21
N GLY A 42 -3.67 4.84 -19.15
CA GLY A 42 -4.02 4.98 -20.57
C GLY A 42 -3.01 5.77 -21.38
N PHE A 43 -3.42 6.19 -22.57
CA PHE A 43 -2.59 6.85 -23.58
C PHE A 43 -3.01 8.32 -23.74
N TYR A 44 -2.13 9.22 -23.27
CA TYR A 44 -2.40 10.65 -23.15
C TYR A 44 -1.65 11.44 -24.22
N ARG A 45 -2.19 12.61 -24.61
CA ARG A 45 -1.44 13.58 -25.43
C ARG A 45 -0.34 14.24 -24.60
N TYR A 46 0.64 14.85 -25.25
CA TYR A 46 1.68 15.65 -24.58
C TYR A 46 1.18 17.09 -24.40
N GLY A 47 1.25 17.62 -23.18
CA GLY A 47 0.79 18.98 -22.86
C GLY A 47 -0.74 19.16 -22.88
N ASN A 48 -1.50 18.08 -23.04
CA ASN A 48 -2.95 18.04 -22.87
C ASN A 48 -3.29 16.75 -22.10
N ASP A 49 -3.83 16.92 -20.91
CA ASP A 49 -4.18 15.83 -19.99
C ASP A 49 -5.68 15.49 -20.04
N ASP A 50 -6.48 16.29 -20.74
CA ASP A 50 -7.93 16.11 -20.94
C ASP A 50 -8.23 14.98 -21.94
N TYR A 51 -7.36 14.80 -22.95
CA TYR A 51 -7.43 13.68 -23.87
C TYR A 51 -6.67 12.46 -23.31
N CYS A 52 -7.42 11.38 -23.08
CA CYS A 52 -6.91 10.06 -22.77
C CYS A 52 -7.68 9.01 -23.59
N GLU A 53 -6.96 8.08 -24.22
CA GLU A 53 -7.52 6.76 -24.54
C GLU A 53 -7.26 5.85 -23.32
N PRO A 54 -8.26 5.52 -22.49
CA PRO A 54 -8.06 4.75 -21.27
C PRO A 54 -7.62 3.31 -21.56
N LEU A 55 -6.95 2.70 -20.59
CA LEU A 55 -6.59 1.28 -20.61
C LEU A 55 -7.22 0.59 -19.39
N GLU A 56 -7.89 -0.54 -19.60
CA GLU A 56 -8.39 -1.35 -18.49
C GLU A 56 -7.26 -2.13 -17.80
N MET A 57 -7.28 -2.16 -16.48
CA MET A 57 -6.25 -2.84 -15.67
C MET A 57 -6.24 -4.35 -15.93
N ASP A 58 -7.39 -4.96 -16.19
CA ASP A 58 -7.47 -6.39 -16.58
C ASP A 58 -6.79 -6.67 -17.92
N THR A 59 -6.91 -5.77 -18.91
CA THR A 59 -6.19 -5.91 -20.20
C THR A 59 -4.68 -5.84 -20.01
N LEU A 60 -4.20 -4.94 -19.14
CA LEU A 60 -2.79 -4.80 -18.80
C LEU A 60 -2.26 -6.07 -18.09
N LEU A 61 -2.99 -6.57 -17.10
CA LEU A 61 -2.61 -7.74 -16.31
C LEU A 61 -2.70 -9.04 -17.14
N SER A 62 -3.73 -9.19 -17.98
CA SER A 62 -3.86 -10.31 -18.92
C SER A 62 -2.69 -10.38 -19.91
N SER A 63 -2.31 -9.24 -20.52
CA SER A 63 -1.15 -9.19 -21.43
C SER A 63 0.17 -9.49 -20.71
N LEU A 64 0.35 -8.99 -19.47
CA LEU A 64 1.52 -9.32 -18.65
C LEU A 64 1.56 -10.80 -18.25
N HIS A 65 0.41 -11.38 -17.89
CA HIS A 65 0.28 -12.78 -17.52
C HIS A 65 0.63 -13.72 -18.69
N VAL A 66 0.14 -13.41 -19.90
CA VAL A 66 0.51 -14.15 -21.13
C VAL A 66 2.00 -14.01 -21.43
N TRP A 67 2.56 -12.78 -21.39
CA TRP A 67 3.99 -12.55 -21.59
C TRP A 67 4.89 -13.29 -20.58
N PHE A 68 4.38 -13.53 -19.36
CA PHE A 68 5.09 -14.23 -18.29
C PHE A 68 5.14 -15.76 -18.47
N GLN A 69 4.15 -16.38 -19.13
CA GLN A 69 4.13 -17.84 -19.33
C GLN A 69 5.33 -18.35 -20.16
N ASP A 70 5.85 -17.51 -21.06
CA ASP A 70 7.02 -17.82 -21.91
C ASP A 70 8.38 -17.61 -21.18
N ARG A 71 8.40 -17.52 -19.84
CA ARG A 71 9.61 -17.28 -19.04
C ARG A 71 10.00 -18.53 -18.26
N ILE A 72 11.30 -18.79 -18.12
CA ILE A 72 11.82 -20.03 -17.52
C ILE A 72 12.45 -19.75 -16.16
N SER A 73 13.28 -18.70 -16.11
CA SER A 73 14.07 -18.27 -14.96
C SER A 73 13.65 -16.89 -14.47
N LEU A 74 14.10 -16.50 -13.27
CA LEU A 74 13.89 -15.14 -12.78
C LEU A 74 14.53 -14.09 -13.69
N GLU A 75 15.73 -14.33 -14.24
CA GLU A 75 16.42 -13.32 -15.03
C GLU A 75 15.73 -12.99 -16.37
N ASP A 76 15.05 -13.96 -16.99
CA ASP A 76 14.24 -13.76 -18.21
C ASP A 76 13.14 -12.71 -18.03
N THR A 77 12.71 -12.47 -16.78
CA THR A 77 11.59 -11.58 -16.45
C THR A 77 11.98 -10.11 -16.35
N LEU A 78 13.25 -9.79 -16.56
CA LEU A 78 13.73 -8.41 -16.58
C LEU A 78 13.29 -7.70 -17.86
N LEU A 79 12.62 -6.56 -17.73
CA LEU A 79 12.03 -5.85 -18.87
C LEU A 79 13.04 -5.17 -19.80
N TRP A 80 14.27 -4.93 -19.34
CA TRP A 80 15.34 -4.19 -20.03
C TRP A 80 16.70 -4.50 -19.41
N ASP A 81 17.77 -4.39 -20.19
CA ASP A 81 19.16 -4.60 -19.79
C ASP A 81 19.95 -3.27 -19.69
N ASP A 82 21.24 -3.35 -19.34
CA ASP A 82 22.09 -2.16 -19.24
C ASP A 82 22.44 -1.55 -20.62
N GLU A 83 22.29 -2.33 -21.69
CA GLU A 83 22.45 -1.90 -23.09
C GLU A 83 21.22 -1.13 -23.62
N THR A 84 20.06 -1.25 -22.94
CA THR A 84 18.81 -0.58 -23.33
C THR A 84 18.94 0.95 -23.16
N PRO A 85 18.87 1.76 -24.24
CA PRO A 85 19.23 3.19 -24.17
C PRO A 85 18.38 4.01 -23.19
N GLY A 86 19.01 4.59 -22.18
CA GLY A 86 18.36 5.39 -21.14
C GLY A 86 17.76 4.59 -19.97
N TYR A 87 18.20 3.34 -19.78
CA TYR A 87 17.74 2.46 -18.68
C TYR A 87 18.84 2.04 -17.68
N SER A 88 20.12 2.05 -18.06
CA SER A 88 21.27 1.62 -17.25
C SER A 88 21.42 2.22 -15.83
N HIS A 89 20.81 3.39 -15.55
CA HIS A 89 20.81 4.02 -14.22
C HIS A 89 19.54 3.74 -13.38
N ARG A 90 18.61 2.93 -13.89
CA ARG A 90 17.37 2.56 -13.17
C ARG A 90 17.63 1.36 -12.24
N LYS A 91 16.75 1.16 -11.26
CA LYS A 91 16.74 -0.07 -10.45
C LYS A 91 16.16 -1.21 -11.28
N LYS A 92 16.87 -2.35 -11.36
CA LYS A 92 16.36 -3.57 -11.99
C LYS A 92 15.24 -4.17 -11.16
N VAL A 93 14.15 -4.55 -11.83
CA VAL A 93 12.94 -5.10 -11.23
C VAL A 93 12.50 -6.29 -12.07
N TYR A 94 12.36 -7.42 -11.41
CA TYR A 94 12.02 -8.71 -11.99
C TYR A 94 10.59 -9.08 -11.57
N LEU A 95 9.89 -9.88 -12.38
CA LEU A 95 8.57 -10.41 -12.05
C LEU A 95 8.74 -11.84 -11.52
N LYS A 96 8.57 -12.08 -10.22
CA LYS A 96 8.71 -13.42 -9.64
C LYS A 96 7.45 -14.26 -9.87
N ALA A 97 6.28 -13.65 -9.86
CA ALA A 97 5.01 -14.30 -10.17
C ALA A 97 3.95 -13.28 -10.61
N ILE A 98 3.09 -13.67 -11.55
CA ILE A 98 1.76 -13.11 -11.74
C ILE A 98 0.78 -14.27 -11.82
N GLU A 99 -0.20 -14.31 -10.94
CA GLU A 99 -1.24 -15.35 -10.90
C GLU A 99 -2.62 -14.70 -10.90
N LYS A 100 -3.60 -15.37 -11.50
CA LYS A 100 -4.99 -14.93 -11.58
C LYS A 100 -5.92 -15.92 -10.88
N ASP A 101 -6.83 -15.41 -10.07
CA ASP A 101 -7.95 -16.17 -9.53
C ASP A 101 -9.12 -16.11 -10.53
N GLU A 102 -9.47 -17.26 -11.11
CA GLU A 102 -10.48 -17.34 -12.18
C GLU A 102 -11.93 -17.27 -11.67
N GLU A 103 -12.17 -17.34 -10.36
CA GLU A 103 -13.52 -17.15 -9.78
C GLU A 103 -13.84 -15.67 -9.57
N THR A 104 -12.86 -14.87 -9.13
CA THR A 104 -13.02 -13.44 -8.80
C THR A 104 -12.53 -12.48 -9.88
N GLY A 105 -11.66 -12.95 -10.79
CA GLY A 105 -10.96 -12.10 -11.77
C GLY A 105 -9.87 -11.22 -11.13
N GLU A 106 -9.39 -11.58 -9.94
CA GLU A 106 -8.37 -10.84 -9.20
C GLU A 106 -6.97 -11.39 -9.50
N TYR A 107 -5.94 -10.56 -9.37
CA TYR A 107 -4.56 -10.96 -9.64
C TYR A 107 -3.67 -10.71 -8.44
N ILE A 108 -2.69 -11.59 -8.23
CA ILE A 108 -1.55 -11.35 -7.34
C ILE A 108 -0.30 -11.16 -8.20
N LEU A 109 0.40 -10.05 -7.98
CA LEU A 109 1.68 -9.71 -8.61
C LEU A 109 2.78 -9.71 -7.55
N VAL A 110 3.89 -10.39 -7.84
CA VAL A 110 5.08 -10.43 -6.99
C VAL A 110 6.27 -9.89 -7.77
N LEU A 111 6.71 -8.67 -7.43
CA LEU A 111 7.90 -8.04 -8.03
C LEU A 111 9.11 -8.20 -7.10
N TRP A 112 10.26 -8.56 -7.66
CA TRP A 112 11.54 -8.63 -6.97
C TRP A 112 12.41 -7.42 -7.35
N ARG A 113 12.62 -6.49 -6.41
CA ARG A 113 13.48 -5.32 -6.60
C ARG A 113 14.92 -5.71 -6.30
N ALA A 114 15.82 -5.63 -7.28
CA ALA A 114 17.22 -5.90 -7.04
C ALA A 114 17.91 -4.79 -6.24
N VAL A 115 18.87 -5.17 -5.40
CA VAL A 115 19.76 -4.28 -4.64
C VAL A 115 21.23 -4.71 -4.81
N GLY A 116 22.17 -3.82 -4.49
CA GLY A 116 23.58 -3.97 -4.89
C GLY A 116 24.43 -4.96 -4.08
N SER A 117 24.00 -5.36 -2.88
CA SER A 117 24.68 -6.36 -2.04
C SER A 117 23.67 -7.15 -1.21
N GLY A 118 24.09 -8.31 -0.70
CA GLY A 118 23.27 -9.19 0.15
C GLY A 118 23.16 -8.78 1.62
N ASP A 119 23.69 -7.61 2.00
CA ASP A 119 23.84 -7.20 3.41
C ASP A 119 22.47 -6.92 4.07
N GLY A 120 21.93 -7.93 4.76
CA GLY A 120 20.62 -7.84 5.42
C GLY A 120 19.41 -8.02 4.49
N VAL A 121 19.63 -8.57 3.28
CA VAL A 121 18.56 -8.92 2.33
C VAL A 121 18.71 -10.36 1.85
N TYR A 122 17.64 -10.91 1.31
CA TYR A 122 17.65 -12.21 0.63
C TYR A 122 18.02 -12.07 -0.85
N GLY A 123 18.33 -13.20 -1.49
CA GLY A 123 18.61 -13.28 -2.91
C GLY A 123 17.99 -14.52 -3.55
N ILE A 124 17.70 -14.45 -4.85
CA ILE A 124 17.26 -15.57 -5.69
C ILE A 124 18.36 -15.80 -6.74
N LYS A 125 18.69 -17.06 -7.12
CA LYS A 125 19.64 -17.27 -8.23
C LYS A 125 19.05 -16.75 -9.55
N ALA A 126 19.88 -16.17 -10.42
CA ALA A 126 19.42 -15.60 -11.68
C ALA A 126 18.72 -16.63 -12.57
N ASP A 127 19.30 -17.83 -12.62
CA ASP A 127 18.83 -19.02 -13.32
C ASP A 127 17.81 -19.86 -12.53
N ALA A 128 17.41 -19.42 -11.33
CA ALA A 128 16.35 -20.09 -10.57
C ALA A 128 15.05 -20.09 -11.37
N ARG A 129 14.40 -21.26 -11.44
CA ARG A 129 13.09 -21.39 -12.07
C ARG A 129 12.05 -20.54 -11.35
N LEU A 130 11.02 -20.11 -12.07
CA LEU A 130 9.96 -19.28 -11.49
C LEU A 130 9.13 -20.02 -10.42
N ASP A 131 9.08 -21.36 -10.47
CA ASP A 131 8.47 -22.23 -9.45
C ASP A 131 9.41 -22.52 -8.26
N ASP A 132 10.70 -22.21 -8.35
CA ASP A 132 11.63 -22.25 -7.21
C ASP A 132 11.36 -21.06 -6.27
N ASN A 133 11.28 -21.32 -4.98
CA ASN A 133 11.07 -20.32 -3.94
C ASN A 133 12.23 -20.28 -2.92
N THR A 134 13.33 -20.96 -3.23
CA THR A 134 14.57 -20.95 -2.44
C THR A 134 15.16 -19.54 -2.41
N LEU A 135 15.25 -18.96 -1.21
CA LEU A 135 16.00 -17.74 -0.95
C LEU A 135 17.34 -18.06 -0.29
N TYR A 136 18.34 -17.27 -0.67
CA TYR A 136 19.70 -17.32 -0.19
C TYR A 136 19.97 -16.10 0.68
N ASP A 137 20.73 -16.26 1.76
CA ASP A 137 21.35 -15.14 2.48
C ASP A 137 22.85 -15.03 2.13
N ALA A 138 23.48 -13.91 2.52
CA ALA A 138 24.87 -13.61 2.19
C ALA A 138 25.92 -14.60 2.77
N ASN A 139 25.55 -15.45 3.73
CA ASN A 139 26.43 -16.49 4.29
C ASN A 139 26.25 -17.84 3.57
N ASN A 140 25.07 -18.07 2.99
CA ASN A 140 24.69 -19.35 2.37
C ASN A 140 24.85 -19.39 0.84
N ALA A 141 25.09 -18.25 0.17
CA ALA A 141 25.40 -18.21 -1.25
C ALA A 141 26.81 -18.78 -1.54
N ALA A 142 26.92 -19.73 -2.48
CA ALA A 142 28.22 -20.32 -2.83
C ALA A 142 29.07 -19.36 -3.68
N ALA A 143 30.40 -19.41 -3.50
CA ALA A 143 31.33 -18.55 -4.23
C ALA A 143 31.29 -18.83 -5.74
N GLY A 144 30.64 -17.94 -6.50
CA GLY A 144 30.43 -18.05 -7.94
C GLY A 144 28.96 -18.10 -8.37
N ASP A 145 28.02 -18.30 -7.43
CA ASP A 145 26.58 -18.24 -7.73
C ASP A 145 26.16 -16.83 -8.16
N ARG A 146 25.45 -16.72 -9.28
CA ARG A 146 24.91 -15.45 -9.78
C ARG A 146 23.58 -15.13 -9.08
N VAL A 147 23.66 -14.59 -7.87
CA VAL A 147 22.49 -14.26 -7.04
C VAL A 147 21.98 -12.84 -7.31
N ILE A 148 20.67 -12.71 -7.54
CA ILE A 148 19.91 -11.46 -7.61
C ILE A 148 19.44 -11.12 -6.19
N TRP A 149 20.30 -10.44 -5.42
CA TRP A 149 19.96 -9.85 -4.11
C TRP A 149 18.83 -8.85 -4.25
N GLY A 150 17.84 -8.87 -3.35
CA GLY A 150 16.66 -8.05 -3.52
C GLY A 150 15.62 -8.10 -2.40
N GLU A 151 14.54 -7.36 -2.64
CA GLU A 151 13.38 -7.26 -1.77
C GLU A 151 12.11 -7.57 -2.57
N ALA A 152 11.25 -8.44 -2.04
CA ALA A 152 9.95 -8.70 -2.61
C ALA A 152 8.98 -7.53 -2.36
N SER A 153 8.07 -7.31 -3.32
CA SER A 153 6.88 -6.48 -3.15
C SER A 153 5.65 -7.16 -3.75
N TYR A 154 4.59 -7.18 -2.96
CA TYR A 154 3.38 -7.96 -3.22
C TYR A 154 2.21 -7.02 -3.46
N TYR A 155 1.45 -7.26 -4.52
CA TYR A 155 0.31 -6.43 -4.91
C TYR A 155 -0.89 -7.32 -5.26
N TRP A 156 -2.08 -6.90 -4.85
CA TRP A 156 -3.36 -7.58 -5.10
C TRP A 156 -4.24 -6.63 -5.92
N PHE A 157 -4.62 -7.05 -7.13
CA PHE A 157 -5.39 -6.25 -8.07
C PHE A 157 -6.82 -6.75 -8.13
N ILE A 158 -7.76 -5.80 -8.15
CA ILE A 158 -9.20 -6.05 -8.20
C ILE A 158 -9.76 -5.21 -9.36
N PRO A 159 -9.57 -5.63 -10.63
CA PRO A 159 -9.90 -4.82 -11.80
C PRO A 159 -11.39 -4.44 -11.82
N SER A 160 -12.26 -5.37 -11.40
CA SER A 160 -13.72 -5.19 -11.26
C SER A 160 -14.15 -4.08 -10.29
N LYS A 161 -13.24 -3.53 -9.48
CA LYS A 161 -13.48 -2.36 -8.62
C LYS A 161 -12.57 -1.16 -8.94
N ASN A 162 -11.77 -1.24 -10.01
CA ASN A 162 -10.71 -0.27 -10.34
C ASN A 162 -9.80 0.06 -9.13
N LEU A 163 -9.46 -0.99 -8.37
CA LEU A 163 -8.73 -0.94 -7.11
C LEU A 163 -7.55 -1.92 -7.14
N PHE A 164 -6.52 -1.61 -6.35
CA PHE A 164 -5.50 -2.57 -5.96
C PHE A 164 -5.00 -2.27 -4.55
N ALA A 165 -4.28 -3.20 -3.96
CA ALA A 165 -3.56 -3.02 -2.71
C ALA A 165 -2.09 -3.41 -2.86
N SER A 166 -1.22 -2.79 -2.07
CA SER A 166 0.08 -3.38 -1.73
C SER A 166 -0.01 -4.09 -0.39
N ILE A 167 0.73 -5.20 -0.26
CA ILE A 167 0.80 -6.01 0.97
C ILE A 167 2.25 -6.00 1.44
N ARG A 168 2.49 -5.39 2.61
CA ARG A 168 3.84 -5.21 3.16
C ARG A 168 4.07 -6.10 4.39
N PHE A 169 5.09 -6.96 4.32
CA PHE A 169 5.58 -7.76 5.44
C PHE A 169 6.83 -7.11 6.08
N SER A 170 7.37 -7.75 7.13
CA SER A 170 8.58 -7.28 7.83
C SER A 170 9.80 -7.20 6.91
N ASN A 171 10.01 -8.24 6.09
CA ASN A 171 11.12 -8.40 5.13
C ASN A 171 10.77 -7.96 3.69
N SER A 172 9.68 -7.21 3.50
CA SER A 172 9.21 -6.79 2.17
C SER A 172 9.04 -5.28 2.05
N ILE A 173 9.00 -4.79 0.81
CA ILE A 173 8.70 -3.39 0.50
C ILE A 173 7.28 -3.25 -0.08
N ALA A 174 6.77 -2.02 -0.01
CA ALA A 174 5.63 -1.56 -0.79
C ALA A 174 6.06 -0.27 -1.48
N ASP A 175 6.23 -0.32 -2.81
CA ASP A 175 6.74 0.78 -3.62
C ASP A 175 5.87 0.93 -4.87
N THR A 176 4.72 1.59 -4.69
CA THR A 176 3.72 1.75 -5.74
C THR A 176 4.25 2.56 -6.94
N ASN A 177 5.26 3.41 -6.72
CA ASN A 177 5.92 4.11 -7.82
C ASN A 177 6.75 3.14 -8.66
N LEU A 178 7.53 2.25 -8.03
CA LEU A 178 8.25 1.18 -8.71
C LEU A 178 7.32 0.26 -9.50
N MET A 179 6.16 -0.11 -8.94
CA MET A 179 5.12 -0.89 -9.64
C MET A 179 4.58 -0.16 -10.88
N ASN A 180 4.24 1.13 -10.76
CA ASN A 180 3.79 1.95 -11.89
C ASN A 180 4.88 2.09 -12.97
N LEU A 181 6.15 2.25 -12.57
CA LEU A 181 7.29 2.31 -13.49
C LEU A 181 7.52 0.97 -14.21
N PHE A 182 7.38 -0.16 -13.51
CA PHE A 182 7.44 -1.51 -14.09
C PHE A 182 6.35 -1.69 -15.15
N PHE A 183 5.07 -1.39 -14.84
CA PHE A 183 3.99 -1.46 -15.82
C PHE A 183 4.19 -0.54 -17.02
N ARG A 184 4.66 0.70 -16.80
CA ARG A 184 4.98 1.63 -17.91
C ARG A 184 6.05 1.05 -18.82
N ASP A 185 7.12 0.51 -18.24
CA ASP A 185 8.23 -0.04 -19.01
C ASP A 185 7.79 -1.34 -19.71
N PHE A 186 6.89 -2.15 -19.12
CA PHE A 186 6.27 -3.31 -19.77
C PHE A 186 5.42 -2.92 -21.00
N VAL A 187 4.52 -1.94 -20.89
CA VAL A 187 3.68 -1.50 -22.02
C VAL A 187 4.56 -0.95 -23.16
N CYS A 188 5.57 -0.16 -22.82
CA CYS A 188 6.52 0.39 -23.78
C CYS A 188 7.38 -0.69 -24.47
N LEU A 189 7.97 -1.61 -23.70
CA LEU A 189 9.01 -2.53 -24.18
C LEU A 189 8.48 -3.89 -24.65
N HIS A 190 7.35 -4.36 -24.12
CA HIS A 190 6.86 -5.72 -24.34
C HIS A 190 5.43 -5.75 -24.89
N ALA A 191 4.44 -5.28 -24.14
CA ALA A 191 3.00 -5.50 -24.41
C ALA A 191 2.53 -5.20 -25.86
N ASP A 192 1.77 -6.11 -26.43
CA ASP A 192 1.41 -6.19 -27.85
C ASP A 192 0.02 -5.61 -28.20
N PHE A 193 -0.84 -5.42 -27.19
CA PHE A 193 -2.23 -4.93 -27.34
C PHE A 193 -2.39 -3.52 -27.97
N ARG A 194 -1.29 -2.81 -28.29
CA ARG A 194 -1.32 -1.54 -29.03
C ARG A 194 -0.07 -1.36 -29.90
N GLU A 195 -0.26 -0.85 -31.12
CA GLU A 195 0.85 -0.39 -31.98
C GLU A 195 1.70 0.66 -31.26
N LYS A 196 3.02 0.58 -31.40
CA LYS A 196 3.99 1.46 -30.75
C LYS A 196 5.19 1.74 -31.65
N ARG A 197 5.52 3.02 -31.84
CA ARG A 197 6.73 3.48 -32.52
C ARG A 197 7.86 3.64 -31.51
N ARG A 198 9.07 3.24 -31.91
CA ARG A 198 10.31 3.37 -31.13
C ARG A 198 11.32 4.20 -31.90
N GLU A 199 11.89 5.21 -31.24
CA GLU A 199 12.93 6.08 -31.78
C GLU A 199 14.07 6.15 -30.76
N ILE A 200 15.29 5.74 -31.11
CA ILE A 200 16.47 6.08 -30.30
C ILE A 200 16.81 7.54 -30.59
N LYS A 201 17.08 8.33 -29.54
CA LYS A 201 17.46 9.75 -29.65
C LYS A 201 18.61 10.09 -28.74
N GLU A 202 19.44 11.02 -29.17
CA GLU A 202 20.46 11.61 -28.31
C GLU A 202 19.85 12.61 -27.33
N GLY A 203 20.28 12.53 -26.07
CA GLY A 203 20.00 13.49 -25.00
C GLY A 203 21.30 14.04 -24.41
N SER A 204 21.17 14.97 -23.45
CA SER A 204 22.32 15.59 -22.78
C SER A 204 23.15 14.62 -21.93
N THR A 205 22.63 13.42 -21.64
CA THR A 205 23.28 12.36 -20.86
C THR A 205 23.50 11.08 -21.69
N GLY A 206 23.59 11.20 -23.02
CA GLY A 206 23.66 10.07 -23.94
C GLY A 206 22.30 9.68 -24.53
N SER A 207 22.25 8.53 -25.19
CA SER A 207 21.08 8.10 -25.96
C SER A 207 19.96 7.51 -25.10
N TYR A 208 18.70 7.69 -25.54
CA TYR A 208 17.51 7.17 -24.86
C TYR A 208 16.48 6.65 -25.86
N THR A 209 15.74 5.60 -25.49
CA THR A 209 14.60 5.12 -26.28
C THR A 209 13.37 5.97 -26.00
N LYS A 210 12.95 6.78 -26.98
CA LYS A 210 11.63 7.40 -27.00
C LYS A 210 10.62 6.41 -27.58
N ILE A 211 9.49 6.25 -26.92
CA ILE A 211 8.40 5.36 -27.35
C ILE A 211 7.11 6.18 -27.39
N THR A 212 6.35 6.04 -28.49
CA THR A 212 5.05 6.69 -28.67
C THR A 212 4.04 5.75 -29.30
N PHE A 213 2.77 6.01 -29.05
CA PHE A 213 1.65 5.25 -29.57
C PHE A 213 0.89 6.15 -30.57
N PRO A 214 0.52 5.68 -31.77
CA PRO A 214 -0.36 6.43 -32.65
C PRO A 214 -1.78 6.52 -32.06
N ALA A 215 -2.56 7.50 -32.52
CA ALA A 215 -4.01 7.47 -32.36
C ALA A 215 -4.60 6.33 -33.20
N GLN A 216 -5.63 5.65 -32.69
CA GLN A 216 -6.24 4.50 -33.38
C GLN A 216 -7.35 4.90 -34.37
N GLN A 217 -7.92 6.10 -34.25
CA GLN A 217 -9.05 6.53 -35.08
C GLN A 217 -8.60 7.21 -36.38
N ALA A 218 -9.24 6.84 -37.49
CA ALA A 218 -8.94 7.41 -38.81
C ALA A 218 -9.30 8.90 -38.86
N GLY A 219 -8.29 9.75 -39.09
CA GLY A 219 -8.43 11.22 -39.11
C GLY A 219 -7.93 11.91 -37.83
N GLU A 220 -7.74 11.18 -36.73
CA GLU A 220 -7.02 11.72 -35.58
C GLU A 220 -5.52 11.77 -35.84
N THR A 221 -4.87 12.82 -35.32
CA THR A 221 -3.43 13.04 -35.50
C THR A 221 -2.78 13.39 -34.16
N GLY A 222 -1.60 12.81 -33.94
CA GLY A 222 -0.83 12.99 -32.72
C GLY A 222 0.04 11.78 -32.41
N ASN A 223 1.00 11.99 -31.51
CA ASN A 223 1.59 10.92 -30.73
C ASN A 223 0.89 10.90 -29.37
N LEU A 224 0.73 9.71 -28.81
CA LEU A 224 0.32 9.50 -27.43
C LEU A 224 1.44 8.85 -26.64
N TRP A 225 1.37 9.03 -25.32
CA TRP A 225 2.30 8.46 -24.35
C TRP A 225 1.51 7.70 -23.30
N PHE A 226 1.91 6.46 -23.03
CA PHE A 226 1.33 5.71 -21.92
C PHE A 226 1.68 6.38 -20.59
N ARG A 227 0.67 6.65 -19.76
CA ARG A 227 0.83 7.10 -18.39
C ARG A 227 0.06 6.17 -17.46
N ILE A 228 0.72 5.79 -16.37
CA ILE A 228 0.11 5.11 -15.23
C ILE A 228 0.54 5.86 -13.96
N SER A 229 -0.44 6.25 -13.15
CA SER A 229 -0.23 6.86 -11.84
C SER A 229 -1.36 6.47 -10.89
N SER A 230 -1.06 6.40 -9.61
CA SER A 230 -2.00 5.94 -8.58
C SER A 230 -1.81 6.71 -7.28
N LYS A 231 -2.88 6.93 -6.54
CA LYS A 231 -2.85 7.52 -5.19
C LYS A 231 -3.34 6.51 -4.16
N GLN A 232 -2.77 6.57 -2.96
CA GLN A 232 -3.28 5.82 -1.82
C GLN A 232 -4.73 6.23 -1.56
N TYR A 233 -5.61 5.27 -1.41
CA TYR A 233 -7.02 5.48 -1.14
C TYR A 233 -7.32 5.14 0.31
N THR A 234 -7.22 6.16 1.18
CA THR A 234 -7.45 5.99 2.62
C THR A 234 -8.94 5.75 2.89
N LYS A 235 -9.23 4.58 3.46
CA LYS A 235 -10.53 4.09 3.91
C LYS A 235 -11.13 5.01 4.98
N LEU A 236 -12.42 5.35 4.86
CA LEU A 236 -13.25 5.74 6.01
C LEU A 236 -13.42 4.52 6.92
N THR A 237 -12.82 4.59 8.11
CA THR A 237 -12.68 3.51 9.08
C THR A 237 -13.99 2.76 9.36
N THR A 238 -14.00 1.41 9.40
CA THR A 238 -15.26 0.69 9.69
C THR A 238 -15.69 0.90 11.14
N ARG A 239 -17.00 0.83 11.42
CA ARG A 239 -17.55 0.95 12.78
C ARG A 239 -16.95 -0.06 13.79
N ALA A 240 -16.50 -1.22 13.34
CA ALA A 240 -15.78 -2.19 14.17
C ALA A 240 -14.34 -1.74 14.50
N ASP A 241 -13.60 -1.26 13.50
CA ASP A 241 -12.27 -0.65 13.68
C ASP A 241 -12.37 0.58 14.61
N LEU A 242 -13.36 1.46 14.37
CA LEU A 242 -13.68 2.63 15.18
C LEU A 242 -13.97 2.24 16.63
N GLY A 243 -14.76 1.19 16.86
CA GLY A 243 -15.08 0.69 18.21
C GLY A 243 -13.87 0.14 18.96
N ALA A 244 -12.80 -0.29 18.28
CA ALA A 244 -11.51 -0.58 18.92
C ALA A 244 -10.74 0.71 19.21
N ILE A 245 -10.58 1.57 18.21
CA ILE A 245 -9.81 2.83 18.30
C ILE A 245 -10.37 3.76 19.38
N ALA A 246 -11.70 3.86 19.49
CA ALA A 246 -12.42 4.69 20.45
C ALA A 246 -12.14 4.30 21.91
N ARG A 247 -11.93 3.01 22.21
CA ARG A 247 -11.55 2.55 23.56
C ARG A 247 -10.15 3.00 23.96
N ASP A 248 -9.23 3.00 23.00
CA ASP A 248 -7.82 3.36 23.21
C ASP A 248 -7.60 4.88 23.31
N ILE A 249 -8.52 5.69 22.76
CA ILE A 249 -8.42 7.16 22.79
C ILE A 249 -8.56 7.67 24.22
N THR A 250 -7.64 8.54 24.60
CA THR A 250 -7.64 9.25 25.89
C THR A 250 -7.91 10.74 25.71
N HIS A 251 -7.38 11.34 24.65
CA HIS A 251 -7.47 12.76 24.37
C HIS A 251 -7.62 13.02 22.87
N PHE A 252 -8.38 14.04 22.49
CA PHE A 252 -8.25 14.71 21.19
C PHE A 252 -7.28 15.89 21.28
N VAL A 253 -6.64 16.22 20.15
CA VAL A 253 -5.75 17.37 20.00
C VAL A 253 -6.17 18.15 18.76
N LYS A 254 -6.62 19.39 18.96
CA LYS A 254 -7.09 20.32 17.92
C LYS A 254 -6.06 21.43 17.72
N ARG A 255 -5.62 21.68 16.50
CA ARG A 255 -4.73 22.80 16.15
C ARG A 255 -5.44 23.78 15.23
N GLU A 256 -5.50 25.04 15.66
CA GLU A 256 -6.23 26.10 14.98
C GLU A 256 -5.42 27.39 14.89
N VAL A 257 -5.92 28.31 14.05
CA VAL A 257 -5.43 29.69 13.94
C VAL A 257 -6.62 30.61 14.21
N ILE A 258 -6.65 31.19 15.41
CA ILE A 258 -7.69 32.14 15.83
C ILE A 258 -7.36 33.52 15.25
N ALA A 259 -8.36 34.23 14.75
CA ALA A 259 -8.25 35.57 14.17
C ALA A 259 -9.43 36.44 14.61
N ALA A 260 -9.22 37.74 14.79
CA ALA A 260 -10.20 38.66 15.38
C ALA A 260 -11.32 39.14 14.43
N ARG A 261 -11.82 38.27 13.54
CA ARG A 261 -13.00 38.50 12.69
C ARG A 261 -13.75 37.20 12.49
N ASP A 262 -15.09 37.28 12.54
CA ASP A 262 -15.99 36.16 12.29
C ASP A 262 -15.87 35.64 10.86
N VAL A 263 -15.00 34.64 10.69
CA VAL A 263 -15.21 33.63 9.66
C VAL A 263 -16.24 32.67 10.23
N ASN A 264 -17.38 32.53 9.54
CA ASN A 264 -18.42 31.57 9.90
C ASN A 264 -17.86 30.14 9.78
N GLN A 265 -17.40 29.57 10.89
CA GLN A 265 -16.67 28.29 10.94
C GLN A 265 -17.57 27.17 11.44
N SER A 266 -17.36 25.96 10.90
CA SER A 266 -18.01 24.72 11.33
C SER A 266 -17.70 24.43 12.80
N ASP A 267 -18.58 24.83 13.71
CA ASP A 267 -18.33 24.69 15.15
C ASP A 267 -18.69 23.28 15.65
N TRP A 268 -17.75 22.35 15.47
CA TRP A 268 -17.87 20.97 15.93
C TRP A 268 -17.80 20.83 17.46
N THR A 269 -17.55 21.90 18.25
CA THR A 269 -17.52 21.79 19.72
C THR A 269 -18.86 21.30 20.28
N ARG A 270 -19.95 21.45 19.50
CA ARG A 270 -21.29 20.89 19.73
C ARG A 270 -21.29 19.39 20.02
N PHE A 271 -20.45 18.59 19.36
CA PHE A 271 -20.33 17.14 19.62
C PHE A 271 -19.72 16.84 21.00
N PHE A 272 -18.94 17.77 21.55
CA PHE A 272 -18.27 17.68 22.84
C PHE A 272 -18.98 18.51 23.93
N GLY A 273 -20.27 18.82 23.75
CA GLY A 273 -21.06 19.82 24.51
C GLY A 273 -21.29 19.60 26.01
N ARG A 274 -20.44 18.81 26.68
CA ARG A 274 -20.35 18.67 28.15
C ARG A 274 -18.92 18.77 28.71
N LEU A 275 -17.90 18.90 27.86
CA LEU A 275 -16.51 19.02 28.29
C LEU A 275 -16.14 20.49 28.57
N PRO A 276 -15.31 20.77 29.59
CA PRO A 276 -14.97 22.14 29.99
C PRO A 276 -13.96 22.77 29.02
N PHE A 277 -14.47 23.47 27.99
CA PHE A 277 -13.65 24.25 27.07
C PHE A 277 -13.06 25.50 27.73
N VAL A 278 -11.73 25.55 27.86
CA VAL A 278 -11.00 26.76 28.25
C VAL A 278 -10.73 27.60 26.99
N SER A 279 -11.70 28.44 26.61
CA SER A 279 -11.50 29.46 25.57
C SER A 279 -10.58 30.57 26.07
N ALA A 280 -9.42 30.73 25.46
CA ALA A 280 -8.53 31.87 25.72
C ALA A 280 -9.15 33.19 25.18
N GLU A 281 -8.83 34.31 25.83
CA GLU A 281 -9.38 35.63 25.47
C GLU A 281 -9.03 36.07 24.03
N VAL A 282 -9.97 36.74 23.37
CA VAL A 282 -9.84 37.22 21.99
C VAL A 282 -8.88 38.41 21.92
N THR A 283 -7.67 38.17 21.43
CA THR A 283 -6.66 39.20 21.17
C THR A 283 -6.61 39.60 19.69
N LYS A 284 -6.05 40.79 19.39
CA LYS A 284 -5.99 41.33 18.01
C LYS A 284 -5.10 40.54 17.05
N ASP A 285 -4.14 39.79 17.55
CA ASP A 285 -3.16 39.06 16.74
C ASP A 285 -3.67 37.67 16.32
N THR A 286 -3.27 37.21 15.14
CA THR A 286 -3.49 35.82 14.70
C THR A 286 -2.66 34.85 15.54
N ARG A 287 -3.32 33.98 16.32
CA ARG A 287 -2.65 33.04 17.23
C ARG A 287 -2.83 31.59 16.81
N LYS A 288 -1.71 30.88 16.69
CA LYS A 288 -1.66 29.42 16.55
C LYS A 288 -1.89 28.80 17.94
N VAL A 289 -2.98 28.04 18.06
CA VAL A 289 -3.40 27.42 19.33
C VAL A 289 -3.43 25.90 19.15
N GLU A 290 -3.01 25.17 20.18
CA GLU A 290 -3.25 23.73 20.33
C GLU A 290 -4.14 23.50 21.56
N VAL A 291 -5.30 22.90 21.36
CA VAL A 291 -6.24 22.53 22.43
C VAL A 291 -6.15 21.02 22.62
N ASN A 292 -5.82 20.58 23.83
CA ASN A 292 -5.85 19.17 24.22
C ASN A 292 -7.12 18.94 25.05
N ILE A 293 -7.96 18.00 24.62
CA ILE A 293 -9.29 17.71 25.19
C ILE A 293 -9.28 16.27 25.68
N GLU A 294 -9.42 16.03 26.98
CA GLU A 294 -9.63 14.68 27.51
C GLU A 294 -11.05 14.20 27.16
N ALA A 295 -11.16 13.12 26.39
CA ALA A 295 -12.43 12.60 25.90
C ALA A 295 -12.27 11.15 25.45
N LYS A 296 -13.28 10.32 25.75
CA LYS A 296 -13.40 8.93 25.25
C LYS A 296 -14.66 8.85 24.38
N PRO A 297 -14.54 8.88 23.04
CA PRO A 297 -15.69 8.89 22.14
C PRO A 297 -16.35 7.50 22.06
N THR A 298 -17.58 7.45 21.58
CA THR A 298 -18.18 6.22 21.03
C THR A 298 -17.65 5.92 19.63
N ALA A 299 -17.98 4.74 19.08
CA ALA A 299 -17.62 4.41 17.70
C ALA A 299 -18.34 5.32 16.70
N GLU A 300 -19.57 5.71 17.04
CA GLU A 300 -20.48 6.54 16.26
C GLU A 300 -20.04 8.01 16.23
N GLU A 301 -19.70 8.59 17.38
CA GLU A 301 -19.13 9.95 17.46
C GLU A 301 -17.78 10.02 16.75
N LEU A 302 -16.94 8.98 16.89
CA LEU A 302 -15.67 8.91 16.17
C LEU A 302 -15.89 8.79 14.65
N GLN A 303 -16.95 8.09 14.19
CA GLN A 303 -17.32 8.03 12.77
C GLN A 303 -17.66 9.43 12.22
N GLN A 304 -18.54 10.16 12.92
CA GLN A 304 -18.96 11.51 12.56
C GLN A 304 -17.78 12.50 12.52
N ILE A 305 -16.82 12.35 13.45
CA ILE A 305 -15.57 13.12 13.46
C ILE A 305 -14.70 12.82 12.22
N PHE A 306 -14.66 11.58 11.71
CA PHE A 306 -13.96 11.25 10.46
C PHE A 306 -14.70 11.75 9.21
N GLU A 307 -16.03 11.64 9.18
CA GLU A 307 -16.87 12.05 8.06
C GLU A 307 -16.81 13.57 7.85
N GLN A 308 -17.07 14.36 8.90
CA GLN A 308 -16.97 15.83 8.81
C GLN A 308 -15.53 16.30 8.55
N TYR A 309 -14.51 15.53 8.93
CA TYR A 309 -13.10 15.84 8.59
C TYR A 309 -12.82 15.64 7.10
N ALA A 310 -13.45 14.64 6.45
CA ALA A 310 -13.33 14.47 5.01
C ALA A 310 -14.03 15.61 4.23
N GLU A 311 -15.15 16.13 4.75
CA GLU A 311 -15.86 17.27 4.17
C GLU A 311 -15.11 18.60 4.36
N ASP A 312 -14.73 18.95 5.60
CA ASP A 312 -14.17 20.27 5.93
C ASP A 312 -12.68 20.42 5.53
N TYR A 313 -11.93 19.32 5.37
CA TYR A 313 -10.49 19.34 5.04
C TYR A 313 -10.20 19.30 3.53
N ASN A 314 -11.20 19.65 2.70
CA ASN A 314 -11.17 19.47 1.25
C ASN A 314 -10.34 20.52 0.50
N GLY A 315 -9.01 20.40 0.54
CA GLY A 315 -8.13 21.04 -0.46
C GLY A 315 -7.10 22.07 0.02
N GLY A 316 -6.96 22.31 1.32
CA GLY A 316 -5.74 22.92 1.90
C GLY A 316 -5.88 24.32 2.53
N LEU A 317 -5.47 24.40 3.80
CA LEU A 317 -5.16 25.63 4.53
C LEU A 317 -3.86 25.41 5.34
N ASP A 318 -3.21 26.50 5.79
CA ASP A 318 -1.91 26.52 6.51
C ASP A 318 -1.70 25.28 7.40
N GLY A 319 -0.64 24.51 7.11
CA GLY A 319 -0.35 23.16 7.62
C GLY A 319 -0.14 23.03 9.14
N TRP A 320 -0.38 24.11 9.89
CA TRP A 320 -0.66 24.04 11.32
C TRP A 320 -2.04 23.44 11.62
N ARG A 321 -3.07 23.74 10.81
CA ARG A 321 -4.47 23.36 11.09
C ARG A 321 -4.66 21.86 10.95
N ASN A 322 -5.02 21.20 12.06
CA ASN A 322 -5.18 19.76 12.10
C ASN A 322 -6.02 19.29 13.31
N LEU A 323 -6.58 18.08 13.23
CA LEU A 323 -7.23 17.37 14.33
C LEU A 323 -6.53 16.02 14.49
N GLY A 324 -6.46 15.50 15.71
CA GLY A 324 -5.88 14.20 16.01
C GLY A 324 -6.25 13.71 17.40
N PHE A 325 -5.70 12.57 17.82
CA PHE A 325 -5.92 12.01 19.15
C PHE A 325 -4.67 11.33 19.73
N ARG A 326 -4.66 11.13 21.05
CA ARG A 326 -3.64 10.38 21.79
C ARG A 326 -4.24 9.06 22.26
N LYS A 327 -3.51 7.96 22.02
CA LYS A 327 -3.88 6.62 22.50
C LYS A 327 -3.13 6.23 23.76
N GLU A 328 -3.75 5.43 24.60
CA GLU A 328 -3.07 4.75 25.70
C GLU A 328 -1.95 3.84 25.14
N GLY A 329 -0.79 3.80 25.83
CA GLY A 329 0.40 3.05 25.39
C GLY A 329 1.18 3.61 24.19
N VAL A 330 0.66 4.61 23.45
CA VAL A 330 1.32 5.16 22.25
C VAL A 330 1.88 6.57 22.51
N GLY A 331 3.20 6.71 22.45
CA GLY A 331 3.87 8.01 22.57
C GLY A 331 3.70 8.88 21.32
N GLY A 332 2.71 9.77 21.31
CA GLY A 332 2.54 10.78 20.25
C GLY A 332 1.11 11.26 20.06
N ILE A 333 0.87 11.94 18.94
CA ILE A 333 -0.46 12.37 18.47
C ILE A 333 -0.72 11.71 17.11
N CYS A 334 -1.80 10.94 17.01
CA CYS A 334 -2.32 10.40 15.76
C CYS A 334 -3.17 11.49 15.06
N TRP A 335 -2.58 12.24 14.14
CA TRP A 335 -3.28 13.24 13.33
C TRP A 335 -4.20 12.59 12.29
N LEU A 336 -5.43 13.10 12.12
CA LEU A 336 -6.45 12.49 11.25
C LEU A 336 -6.04 12.48 9.77
N ASN A 337 -5.44 13.55 9.25
CA ASN A 337 -4.86 13.55 7.89
C ASN A 337 -3.73 12.52 7.68
N SER A 338 -3.19 11.96 8.75
CA SER A 338 -2.12 10.96 8.75
C SER A 338 -2.59 9.61 9.30
N PHE A 339 -3.85 9.50 9.76
CA PHE A 339 -4.34 8.33 10.47
C PHE A 339 -4.96 7.33 9.49
N VAL A 340 -4.14 6.37 9.08
CA VAL A 340 -4.56 5.22 8.28
C VAL A 340 -4.79 4.04 9.23
N VAL A 341 -6.02 3.54 9.28
CA VAL A 341 -6.27 2.24 9.92
C VAL A 341 -5.62 1.15 9.09
N LYS A 342 -4.66 0.47 9.71
CA LYS A 342 -3.94 -0.65 9.10
C LYS A 342 -4.89 -1.83 8.93
N ASN A 343 -5.45 -1.99 7.73
CA ASN A 343 -5.97 -3.28 7.32
C ASN A 343 -4.79 -4.29 7.36
N VAL A 344 -5.03 -5.49 7.86
CA VAL A 344 -4.00 -6.53 8.00
C VAL A 344 -4.44 -7.85 7.40
N LEU A 345 -3.52 -8.50 6.69
CA LEU A 345 -3.64 -9.86 6.20
C LEU A 345 -2.75 -10.75 7.08
N PRO A 346 -3.30 -11.41 8.11
CA PRO A 346 -2.60 -12.48 8.80
C PRO A 346 -2.44 -13.67 7.85
N ILE A 347 -1.25 -14.26 7.82
CA ILE A 347 -0.92 -15.46 7.05
C ILE A 347 -0.45 -16.51 8.03
N ASP A 348 -1.00 -17.71 7.90
CA ASP A 348 -0.60 -18.88 8.65
C ASP A 348 0.77 -19.38 8.13
N ASP A 349 1.77 -19.45 9.00
CA ASP A 349 3.10 -20.01 8.71
C ASP A 349 3.19 -21.52 9.04
N THR A 350 2.05 -22.20 9.22
CA THR A 350 1.97 -23.65 9.46
C THR A 350 1.35 -24.40 8.27
N THR A 351 0.29 -23.86 7.65
CA THR A 351 -0.32 -24.45 6.45
C THR A 351 0.46 -24.11 5.18
N GLY A 352 1.35 -25.02 4.77
CA GLY A 352 2.13 -24.90 3.53
C GLY A 352 3.47 -25.65 3.52
N GLY A 353 3.94 -26.11 4.68
CA GLY A 353 5.28 -26.67 4.85
C GLY A 353 6.02 -26.12 6.09
N GLY A 354 5.36 -25.29 6.89
CA GLY A 354 6.00 -24.43 7.88
C GLY A 354 6.27 -23.04 7.30
N VAL A 355 7.03 -22.23 8.04
CA VAL A 355 7.80 -21.13 7.48
C VAL A 355 8.68 -21.74 6.39
N ASP A 356 8.54 -21.32 5.14
CA ASP A 356 9.63 -21.49 4.20
C ASP A 356 10.80 -20.66 4.75
N GLU A 357 11.89 -21.30 5.18
CA GLU A 357 13.01 -20.68 5.93
C GLU A 357 13.69 -19.51 5.18
N THR A 358 13.28 -19.35 3.91
CA THR A 358 13.50 -18.30 2.95
C THR A 358 12.79 -16.97 3.30
N GLY A 359 11.56 -17.02 3.83
CA GLY A 359 10.69 -15.88 4.09
C GLY A 359 9.95 -15.31 2.86
N HIS A 360 9.55 -16.14 1.89
CA HIS A 360 8.81 -15.69 0.71
C HIS A 360 7.28 -15.86 0.86
N TYR A 361 6.49 -15.06 0.15
CA TYR A 361 5.03 -15.22 0.10
C TYR A 361 4.59 -15.47 -1.33
N THR A 362 4.42 -16.75 -1.69
CA THR A 362 3.96 -17.14 -3.03
C THR A 362 2.54 -16.62 -3.30
N ALA A 363 2.22 -16.40 -4.57
CA ALA A 363 0.93 -15.84 -4.97
C ALA A 363 -0.25 -16.73 -4.52
N GLN A 364 -0.13 -18.06 -4.63
CA GLN A 364 -1.09 -19.02 -4.09
C GLN A 364 -1.32 -18.85 -2.58
N ARG A 365 -0.25 -18.64 -1.81
CA ARG A 365 -0.31 -18.45 -0.35
C ARG A 365 -1.01 -17.14 0.02
N LEU A 366 -0.81 -16.09 -0.78
CA LEU A 366 -1.52 -14.82 -0.64
C LEU A 366 -3.01 -14.96 -0.97
N PHE A 367 -3.38 -15.65 -2.05
CA PHE A 367 -4.79 -15.94 -2.37
C PHE A 367 -5.47 -16.76 -1.26
N THR A 368 -4.83 -17.82 -0.75
CA THR A 368 -5.38 -18.63 0.36
C THR A 368 -5.60 -17.80 1.64
N ALA A 369 -4.69 -16.89 1.97
CA ALA A 369 -4.89 -15.97 3.09
C ALA A 369 -6.03 -14.96 2.82
N LEU A 370 -6.15 -14.48 1.58
CA LEU A 370 -7.21 -13.56 1.15
C LEU A 370 -8.60 -14.20 1.20
N GLN A 371 -8.78 -15.48 0.87
CA GLN A 371 -10.09 -16.16 0.91
C GLN A 371 -10.85 -15.95 2.24
N PHE A 372 -10.15 -15.90 3.38
CA PHE A 372 -10.76 -15.71 4.72
C PHE A 372 -10.86 -14.24 5.17
N LYS A 373 -10.32 -13.28 4.40
CA LYS A 373 -10.23 -11.85 4.79
C LYS A 373 -10.75 -10.87 3.74
N ARG A 374 -10.83 -11.29 2.47
CA ARG A 374 -11.20 -10.49 1.30
C ARG A 374 -12.43 -9.63 1.57
N ASP A 375 -13.54 -10.22 1.96
CA ASP A 375 -14.79 -9.46 2.12
C ASP A 375 -14.71 -8.47 3.30
N GLY A 376 -13.93 -8.75 4.34
CA GLY A 376 -13.64 -7.79 5.42
C GLY A 376 -12.71 -6.65 5.00
N LEU A 377 -11.76 -6.94 4.11
CA LEU A 377 -10.87 -5.94 3.48
C LEU A 377 -11.62 -5.07 2.46
N LEU A 378 -12.63 -5.63 1.77
CA LEU A 378 -13.38 -4.98 0.69
C LEU A 378 -14.75 -4.42 1.09
N ALA A 379 -15.28 -4.75 2.27
CA ALA A 379 -16.48 -4.14 2.85
C ALA A 379 -16.56 -2.59 2.71
N PRO A 380 -15.50 -1.79 2.98
CA PRO A 380 -15.53 -0.34 2.74
C PRO A 380 -15.74 0.07 1.27
N PHE A 381 -15.58 -0.84 0.32
CA PHE A 381 -15.79 -0.64 -1.12
C PHE A 381 -17.04 -1.39 -1.62
N GLY A 382 -17.97 -1.70 -0.72
CA GLY A 382 -19.26 -2.35 -0.98
C GLY A 382 -20.48 -1.43 -0.86
N VAL A 383 -20.30 -0.17 -0.48
CA VAL A 383 -21.40 0.80 -0.27
C VAL A 383 -21.27 1.97 -1.25
N GLY A 384 -22.33 2.24 -2.02
CA GLY A 384 -22.53 3.52 -2.70
C GLY A 384 -21.61 3.82 -3.90
N ALA A 385 -21.74 3.04 -4.97
CA ALA A 385 -21.31 3.44 -6.31
C ALA A 385 -22.46 3.29 -7.34
N GLU A 386 -23.71 3.34 -6.86
CA GLU A 386 -24.86 3.61 -7.72
C GLU A 386 -24.83 5.08 -8.17
N GLU A 387 -25.33 5.30 -9.36
CA GLU A 387 -25.20 6.50 -10.19
C GLU A 387 -25.31 7.83 -9.41
N ALA A 388 -24.23 8.63 -9.46
CA ALA A 388 -24.35 10.08 -9.34
C ALA A 388 -25.09 10.57 -10.59
N THR A 389 -26.42 10.60 -10.51
CA THR A 389 -27.32 10.84 -11.64
C THR A 389 -26.96 12.14 -12.37
N ALA A 390 -26.91 12.06 -13.70
CA ALA A 390 -26.58 13.20 -14.54
C ALA A 390 -27.53 14.38 -14.26
N PRO A 391 -27.04 15.64 -14.31
CA PRO A 391 -27.90 16.80 -14.11
C PRO A 391 -29.03 16.78 -15.15
N GLN A 392 -30.28 16.68 -14.68
CA GLN A 392 -31.44 16.65 -15.55
C GLN A 392 -31.48 17.94 -16.38
N ALA A 393 -31.45 17.79 -17.70
CA ALA A 393 -31.57 18.92 -18.61
C ALA A 393 -32.93 19.61 -18.37
N ILE A 394 -32.90 20.91 -18.08
CA ILE A 394 -34.10 21.73 -17.98
C ILE A 394 -34.73 21.77 -19.38
N GLN A 395 -35.87 21.09 -19.56
CA GLN A 395 -36.68 21.24 -20.75
C GLN A 395 -37.37 22.60 -20.71
N GLU A 396 -36.95 23.52 -21.57
CA GLU A 396 -37.77 24.68 -21.93
C GLU A 396 -38.99 24.19 -22.72
N LEU A 397 -40.18 24.61 -22.28
CA LEU A 397 -41.48 24.29 -22.89
C LEU A 397 -42.48 25.41 -22.56
N PRO A 398 -43.25 25.90 -23.55
CA PRO A 398 -42.86 26.23 -24.92
C PRO A 398 -42.95 27.75 -25.22
#